data_AF-A0A6A6EM09-F1
#
_entry.id   AF-A0A6A6EM09-F1
#
_cell.length_a   1.000
_cell.length_b   1.000
_cell.length_c   1.000
_cell.angle_alpha   90.00
_cell.angle_beta   90.00
_cell.angle_gamma   90.00
#
_symmetry.space_group_name_H-M   'P 1'
#
loop_
_entity.id
_entity.type
_entity.pdbx_description
1 polymer ?
#
loop_
_entity_poly.entity_id
_entity_poly.type
_entity_poly.pdbx_seq_one_letter_code
_entity_poly.pdbx_strand_id
1 'polypeptide(L)'
;MRIDRLPHVQHLTSEVFGVLRPECTRWDTLLSIFPAGTVSGAPKVRAMELIYEMEQETRGIYAGATGCVAYTQAGGGIVCDSDKIEEWLEVMNKLAANLRCVELVERYLGDGKAKSIFI
;
A
#
# COMPACT_ATOMS: atom_id res chain seq x y z
N MET A 1 4.87 4.31 -20.91
CA MET A 1 4.47 3.04 -20.28
C MET A 1 5.64 2.06 -20.37
N ARG A 2 6.13 1.58 -19.23
CA ARG A 2 7.28 0.68 -19.05
C ARG A 2 6.87 -0.52 -18.20
N ILE A 3 7.55 -1.65 -18.35
CA ILE A 3 7.40 -2.81 -17.45
C ILE A 3 8.53 -2.77 -16.43
N ASP A 4 8.19 -2.59 -15.16
CA ASP A 4 9.13 -2.72 -14.04
C ASP A 4 9.02 -4.13 -13.45
N ARG A 5 10.14 -4.86 -13.44
CA ARG A 5 10.20 -6.26 -12.97
C ARG A 5 10.78 -6.30 -11.56
N LEU A 6 9.97 -6.75 -10.60
CA LEU A 6 10.37 -7.02 -9.22
C LEU A 6 10.59 -8.54 -9.03
N PRO A 7 11.16 -8.99 -7.89
CA PRO A 7 11.47 -10.41 -7.68
C PRO A 7 10.28 -11.36 -7.83
N HIS A 8 9.06 -10.90 -7.55
CA HIS A 8 7.85 -11.75 -7.53
C HIS A 8 6.68 -11.22 -8.36
N VAL A 9 6.74 -9.98 -8.86
CA VAL A 9 5.66 -9.33 -9.62
C VAL A 9 6.22 -8.40 -10.70
N GLN A 10 5.40 -8.02 -11.66
CA GLN A 10 5.73 -6.99 -12.65
C GLN A 10 4.67 -5.89 -12.60
N HIS A 11 5.09 -4.62 -12.70
CA HIS A 11 4.19 -3.48 -12.73
C HIS A 11 4.28 -2.75 -14.08
N LEU A 12 3.13 -2.30 -14.58
CA LEU A 12 3.05 -1.36 -15.68
C LEU A 12 3.16 0.06 -15.10
N THR A 13 4.25 0.76 -15.41
CA THR A 13 4.55 2.07 -14.84
C THR A 13 4.59 3.15 -15.91
N SER A 14 4.25 4.37 -15.51
CA SER A 14 4.40 5.57 -16.34
C SER A 14 4.86 6.71 -15.44
N GLU A 15 5.70 7.57 -15.97
CA GLU A 15 6.24 8.73 -15.26
C GLU A 15 5.57 10.00 -15.79
N VAL A 16 5.15 10.86 -14.88
CA VAL A 16 4.49 12.13 -15.19
C VAL A 16 5.27 13.25 -14.51
N PHE A 17 5.64 14.27 -15.28
CA PHE A 17 6.40 15.42 -14.80
C PHE A 17 5.64 16.72 -15.08
N GLY A 18 5.90 17.74 -14.27
CA GLY A 18 5.33 19.07 -14.44
C GLY A 18 6.19 20.12 -13.75
N VAL A 19 6.09 21.36 -14.22
CA VAL A 19 6.71 22.51 -13.57
C VAL A 19 5.70 23.11 -12.60
N LEU A 20 6.13 23.33 -11.36
CA LEU A 20 5.29 23.95 -10.34
C LEU A 20 4.98 25.40 -10.75
N ARG A 21 3.72 25.83 -10.58
CA ARG A 21 3.36 27.22 -10.84
C ARG A 21 4.09 28.15 -9.86
N PRO A 22 4.45 29.38 -10.26
CA PRO A 22 5.26 30.29 -9.44
C PRO A 22 4.68 30.57 -8.04
N GLU A 23 3.36 30.53 -7.91
CA GLU A 23 2.62 30.78 -6.67
C GLU A 23 2.46 29.55 -5.76
N CYS A 24 2.84 28.35 -6.22
CA CYS A 24 2.67 27.11 -5.48
C CYS A 24 3.98 26.64 -4.83
N THR A 25 3.83 25.88 -3.75
CA THR A 25 4.93 25.23 -3.02
C THR A 25 4.88 23.71 -3.20
N ARG A 26 5.95 23.03 -2.79
CA ARG A 26 5.99 21.55 -2.77
C ARG A 26 4.85 20.93 -1.94
N TRP A 27 4.34 21.66 -0.95
CA TRP A 27 3.26 21.20 -0.09
C TRP A 27 1.91 21.24 -0.81
N ASP A 28 1.68 22.23 -1.67
CA ASP A 28 0.49 22.29 -2.53
C ASP A 28 0.49 21.11 -3.50
N THR A 29 1.66 20.77 -4.07
CA THR A 29 1.81 19.56 -4.88
C THR A 29 1.44 18.32 -4.09
N LEU A 30 2.01 18.14 -2.89
CA LEU A 30 1.72 16.98 -2.04
C LEU A 30 0.22 16.86 -1.74
N LEU A 31 -0.41 17.94 -1.29
CA LEU A 31 -1.84 17.95 -0.97
C LEU A 31 -2.72 17.67 -2.20
N SER A 32 -2.33 18.16 -3.37
CA SER A 32 -3.09 17.93 -4.61
C SER A 32 -3.09 16.48 -5.07
N ILE A 33 -1.98 15.76 -4.87
CA ILE A 33 -1.84 14.36 -5.28
C ILE A 33 -2.32 13.40 -4.21
N PHE A 34 -2.41 13.84 -2.96
CA PHE A 34 -2.79 13.00 -1.82
C PHE A 34 -4.31 12.67 -1.81
N PRO A 35 -4.72 11.50 -1.29
CA PRO A 35 -3.92 10.27 -1.26
C PRO A 35 -3.67 9.75 -2.68
N ALA A 36 -2.67 8.88 -2.84
CA ALA A 36 -2.30 8.36 -4.15
C ALA A 36 -3.50 7.69 -4.86
N GLY A 37 -3.62 7.89 -6.17
CA GLY A 37 -4.71 7.34 -6.97
C GLY A 37 -4.78 5.81 -6.92
N THR A 38 -3.62 5.15 -6.82
CA THR A 38 -3.50 3.69 -6.75
C THR A 38 -4.08 3.06 -5.49
N VAL A 39 -4.24 3.82 -4.40
CA VAL A 39 -4.83 3.34 -3.14
C VAL A 39 -6.22 3.91 -2.89
N SER A 40 -6.71 4.79 -3.75
CA SER A 40 -8.03 5.42 -3.61
C SER A 40 -8.97 5.01 -4.75
N GLY A 41 -8.57 5.23 -6.01
CA GLY A 41 -9.35 4.95 -7.20
C GLY A 41 -9.70 6.20 -8.01
N ALA A 42 -10.59 6.04 -8.99
CA ALA A 42 -11.02 7.11 -9.89
C ALA A 42 -12.52 7.00 -10.21
N PRO A 43 -13.30 8.11 -10.20
CA PRO A 43 -12.96 9.45 -9.71
C PRO A 43 -12.63 9.46 -8.21
N LYS A 44 -11.55 10.16 -7.81
CA LYS A 44 -10.92 10.04 -6.47
C LYS A 44 -11.91 10.21 -5.31
N VAL A 45 -12.69 11.29 -5.31
CA VAL A 45 -13.65 11.59 -4.22
C VAL A 45 -14.67 10.47 -4.07
N ARG A 46 -15.29 10.05 -5.19
CA ARG A 46 -16.30 9.00 -5.16
C ARG A 46 -15.73 7.64 -4.74
N ALA A 47 -14.52 7.32 -5.19
CA ALA A 47 -13.85 6.08 -4.80
C ALA A 47 -13.54 6.06 -3.29
N MET A 48 -13.11 7.18 -2.72
CA MET A 48 -12.89 7.30 -1.27
C MET A 48 -14.18 7.20 -0.45
N GLU A 49 -15.29 7.77 -0.93
CA GLU A 49 -16.61 7.60 -0.29
C GLU A 49 -17.02 6.12 -0.25
N LEU A 50 -16.91 5.42 -1.38
CA LEU A 50 -17.22 3.99 -1.48
C LEU A 50 -16.32 3.15 -0.57
N ILE A 51 -15.03 3.45 -0.52
CA ILE A 51 -14.09 2.81 0.41
C ILE A 51 -14.56 3.04 1.86
N TYR A 52 -14.91 4.27 2.22
CA TYR A 52 -15.34 4.61 3.56
C TYR A 52 -16.66 3.91 3.95
N GLU A 53 -17.58 3.75 3.00
CA GLU A 53 -18.83 3.00 3.19
C GLU A 53 -18.59 1.48 3.37
N MET A 54 -17.55 0.93 2.75
CA MET A 54 -17.28 -0.52 2.73
C MET A 54 -16.30 -0.99 3.79
N GLU A 55 -15.33 -0.18 4.18
CA GLU A 55 -14.33 -0.55 5.19
C GLU A 55 -14.89 -0.44 6.60
N GLN A 56 -14.60 -1.42 7.44
CA GLN A 56 -15.10 -1.48 8.82
C GLN A 56 -14.39 -0.48 9.74
N GLU A 57 -13.18 -0.06 9.38
CA GLU A 57 -12.29 0.76 10.21
C GLU A 57 -11.59 1.81 9.36
N THR A 58 -11.17 2.91 9.97
CA THR A 58 -10.39 3.93 9.26
C THR A 58 -8.98 3.42 8.95
N ARG A 59 -8.46 3.72 7.76
CA ARG A 59 -7.17 3.19 7.26
C ARG A 59 -5.92 3.57 8.05
N GLY A 60 -5.96 4.60 8.89
CA GLY A 60 -4.83 5.03 9.73
C GLY A 60 -3.49 5.06 8.96
N ILE A 61 -2.45 4.48 9.55
CA ILE A 61 -1.19 4.18 8.86
C ILE A 61 -1.35 2.82 8.19
N TYR A 62 -1.66 2.85 6.89
CA TYR A 62 -1.78 1.64 6.07
C TYR A 62 -0.44 0.88 6.06
N ALA A 63 -0.39 -0.26 6.75
CA ALA A 63 0.83 -1.00 7.07
C ALA A 63 1.85 -0.20 7.91
N GLY A 64 1.60 -0.11 9.21
CA GLY A 64 2.48 0.52 10.19
C GLY A 64 2.73 -0.35 11.42
N ALA A 65 3.76 -0.03 12.20
CA ALA A 65 4.07 -0.68 13.47
C ALA A 65 4.31 0.39 14.55
N THR A 66 3.86 0.13 15.76
CA THR A 66 4.11 0.99 16.92
C THR A 66 4.38 0.12 18.14
N GLY A 67 5.53 0.32 18.78
CA GLY A 67 5.98 -0.52 19.90
C GLY A 67 6.10 -1.99 19.48
N CYS A 68 5.43 -2.88 20.20
CA CYS A 68 5.45 -4.33 19.97
C CYS A 68 4.29 -4.85 19.10
N VAL A 69 3.50 -3.96 18.47
CA VAL A 69 2.33 -4.35 17.66
C VAL A 69 2.52 -3.91 16.21
N ALA A 70 2.41 -4.86 15.29
CA ALA A 70 2.42 -4.63 13.86
C ALA A 70 1.01 -4.77 13.28
N TYR A 71 0.54 -3.74 12.58
CA TYR A 71 -0.71 -3.76 11.83
C TYR A 71 -0.39 -3.95 10.34
N THR A 72 -1.00 -4.95 9.72
CA THR A 72 -0.79 -5.23 8.29
C THR A 72 -2.10 -5.07 7.54
N GLN A 73 -2.08 -4.30 6.46
CA GLN A 73 -3.22 -4.08 5.59
C GLN A 73 -2.76 -4.18 4.13
N ALA A 74 -3.60 -4.74 3.27
CA ALA A 74 -3.35 -4.90 1.85
C ALA A 74 -4.64 -4.68 1.04
N GLY A 75 -4.50 -4.31 -0.23
CA GLY A 75 -5.59 -3.90 -1.10
C GLY A 75 -5.26 -4.10 -2.57
N GLY A 76 -6.31 -4.12 -3.39
CA GLY A 76 -6.27 -4.30 -4.84
C GLY A 76 -7.16 -3.26 -5.53
N GLY A 77 -6.89 -3.01 -6.81
CA GLY A 77 -7.68 -2.08 -7.62
C GLY A 77 -8.80 -2.85 -8.33
N ILE A 78 -10.05 -2.50 -8.05
CA ILE A 78 -11.20 -3.16 -8.67
C ILE A 78 -11.60 -2.42 -9.95
N VAL A 79 -11.74 -3.17 -11.04
CA VAL A 79 -12.24 -2.70 -12.34
C VAL A 79 -13.48 -3.50 -12.77
N CYS A 80 -14.09 -3.12 -13.90
CA CYS A 80 -15.38 -3.68 -14.32
C CYS A 80 -15.32 -5.20 -14.60
N ASP A 81 -14.17 -5.68 -15.04
CA ASP A 81 -13.87 -7.04 -15.43
C ASP A 81 -13.09 -7.82 -14.35
N SER A 82 -12.94 -7.25 -13.15
CA SER A 82 -12.31 -7.93 -12.01
C SER A 82 -13.11 -9.17 -11.58
N ASP A 83 -12.41 -10.29 -11.36
CA ASP A 83 -12.97 -11.46 -10.69
C ASP A 83 -12.72 -11.41 -9.18
N LYS A 84 -13.76 -11.69 -8.40
CA LYS A 84 -13.70 -11.56 -6.92
C LYS A 84 -12.63 -12.44 -6.29
N ILE A 85 -12.42 -13.65 -6.81
CA ILE A 85 -11.47 -14.61 -6.24
C ILE A 85 -10.05 -14.21 -6.60
N GLU A 86 -9.81 -13.76 -7.83
CA GLU A 86 -8.49 -13.29 -8.26
C GLU A 86 -8.04 -12.06 -7.47
N GLU A 87 -8.92 -11.07 -7.29
CA GLU A 87 -8.63 -9.87 -6.51
C GLU A 87 -8.36 -10.20 -5.03
N TRP A 88 -9.13 -11.14 -4.46
CA TRP A 88 -8.89 -11.60 -3.10
C TRP A 88 -7.53 -12.30 -2.97
N LEU A 89 -7.18 -13.16 -3.93
CA LEU A 89 -5.88 -13.83 -3.95
C LEU A 89 -4.73 -12.84 -4.08
N GLU A 90 -4.88 -11.80 -4.90
CA GLU A 90 -3.89 -10.71 -5.00
C GLU A 90 -3.66 -10.03 -3.64
N VAL A 91 -4.75 -9.64 -2.96
CA VAL A 91 -4.67 -9.00 -1.64
C VAL A 91 -3.99 -9.93 -0.62
N MET A 92 -4.34 -11.20 -0.60
CA MET A 92 -3.74 -12.18 0.31
C MET A 92 -2.26 -12.41 0.00
N ASN A 93 -1.86 -12.46 -1.28
CA ASN A 93 -0.47 -12.59 -1.68
C ASN A 93 0.37 -11.38 -1.27
N LYS A 94 -0.17 -10.16 -1.39
CA LYS A 94 0.47 -8.93 -0.91
C LYS A 94 0.64 -8.94 0.61
N LEU A 95 -0.40 -9.35 1.34
CA LEU A 95 -0.38 -9.43 2.81
C LEU A 95 0.61 -10.48 3.32
N ALA A 96 0.66 -11.64 2.66
CA ALA A 96 1.50 -12.78 3.05
C ALA A 96 2.99 -12.41 3.11
N ALA A 97 3.45 -11.45 2.31
CA ALA A 97 4.83 -10.98 2.37
C ALA A 97 5.17 -10.36 3.75
N ASN A 98 4.29 -9.51 4.28
CA ASN A 98 4.47 -8.90 5.59
C ASN A 98 4.38 -9.94 6.72
N LEU A 99 3.41 -10.85 6.65
CA LEU A 99 3.23 -11.89 7.66
C LEU A 99 4.42 -12.86 7.70
N ARG A 100 4.91 -13.31 6.54
CA ARG A 100 6.12 -14.15 6.46
C ARG A 100 7.35 -13.44 7.01
N CYS A 101 7.48 -12.14 6.80
CA CYS A 101 8.57 -11.36 7.35
C CYS A 101 8.55 -11.39 8.89
N VAL A 102 7.38 -11.12 9.50
CA VAL A 102 7.19 -11.18 10.95
C VAL A 102 7.55 -12.57 11.49
N GLU A 103 7.03 -13.63 10.88
CA GLU A 103 7.30 -15.00 11.30
C GLU A 103 8.79 -15.37 11.19
N LEU A 104 9.48 -14.94 10.13
CA LEU A 104 10.92 -15.16 9.97
C LEU A 104 11.74 -14.42 11.04
N VAL A 105 11.35 -13.20 11.37
CA VAL A 105 12.00 -12.41 12.44
C VAL A 105 11.77 -13.07 13.79
N GLU A 106 10.55 -13.51 14.11
CA GLU A 106 10.24 -14.22 15.36
C GLU A 106 11.06 -15.50 15.51
N ARG A 107 11.18 -16.31 14.44
CA ARG A 107 12.03 -17.51 14.44
C ARG A 107 13.51 -17.15 14.68
N TYR A 108 14.01 -16.13 13.99
CA TYR A 108 15.41 -15.69 14.14
C TYR A 108 15.71 -15.19 15.56
N LEU A 109 14.79 -14.45 16.17
CA LEU A 109 14.93 -13.93 17.53
C LEU A 109 14.71 -15.02 18.60
N GLY A 110 13.77 -15.95 18.36
CA GLY A 110 13.47 -17.09 19.24
C GLY A 110 14.62 -18.10 19.37
N ASP A 111 15.48 -18.22 18.36
CA ASP A 111 16.70 -19.03 18.36
C ASP A 111 17.85 -18.43 19.21
N GLY A 112 17.57 -17.46 20.08
CA GLY A 112 18.56 -16.87 21.01
C GLY A 112 19.56 -15.91 20.37
N LYS A 113 19.33 -15.47 19.11
CA LYS A 113 20.21 -14.56 18.36
C LYS A 113 19.72 -13.10 18.35
N ALA A 114 19.10 -12.65 19.44
CA ALA A 114 18.61 -11.28 19.54
C ALA A 114 19.77 -10.26 19.58
N LYS A 115 20.04 -9.61 18.45
CA LYS A 115 20.58 -8.24 18.42
C LYS A 115 19.43 -7.33 18.03
N SER A 116 19.22 -6.28 18.82
CA SER A 116 18.15 -5.29 18.68
C SER A 116 17.98 -4.85 17.23
N ILE A 117 16.80 -5.14 16.66
CA ILE A 117 16.33 -4.53 15.41
C ILE A 117 15.60 -3.27 15.85
N PHE A 118 16.23 -2.11 15.64
CA PHE A 118 15.56 -0.83 15.73
C PHE A 118 14.85 -0.59 14.39
N ILE A 119 13.52 -0.48 14.46
CA ILE A 119 12.67 0.01 13.37
C ILE A 119 12.61 1.53 13.47
#